data_AF-A0A2E8IWJ0-F1
#
_entry.id   AF-A0A2E8IWJ0-F1
#
_cell.length_a   1.000
_cell.length_b   1.000
_cell.length_c   1.000
_cell.angle_alpha   90.00
_cell.angle_beta   90.00
_cell.angle_gamma   90.00
#
_symmetry.space_group_name_H-M   'P 1'
#
loop_
_entity.id
_entity.type
_entity.pdbx_description
1 polymer ?
#
loop_
_entity_poly.entity_id
_entity_poly.type
_entity_poly.pdbx_seq_one_letter_code
_entity_poly.pdbx_strand_id
1 'polypeptide(L)' 'IGHVRTITNHGADDLIEIGLKGSSETALIPFTKLIVPTVDLAAGRIVVDPPEGLL' A
#
# COMPACT_ATOMS: atom_id res chain seq x y z
N ILE A 1 -2.90 8.98 -1.77
CA ILE A 1 -3.06 8.12 -2.96
C ILE A 1 -4.33 7.27 -2.94
N GLY A 2 -4.83 6.82 -1.79
CA GLY A 2 -5.99 5.93 -1.77
C GLY A 2 -6.35 5.43 -0.37
N HIS A 3 -7.11 4.34 -0.31
CA HIS A 3 -7.41 3.60 0.92
C HIS A 3 -6.95 2.15 0.80
N VAL A 4 -6.42 1.59 1.89
CA VAL A 4 -6.09 0.17 1.95
C VAL A 4 -7.38 -0.64 1.92
N ARG A 5 -7.44 -1.61 1.01
CA ARG A 5 -8.61 -2.49 0.84
C ARG A 5 -8.37 -3.86 1.47
N THR A 6 -7.20 -4.43 1.23
CA THR A 6 -6.80 -5.69 1.85
C THR A 6 -5.29 -5.77 1.98
N ILE A 7 -4.83 -6.63 2.90
CA ILE A 7 -3.42 -7.03 3.01
C ILE A 7 -3.40 -8.54 2.77
N THR A 8 -2.72 -8.98 1.71
CA THR A 8 -2.67 -10.39 1.32
C THR A 8 -1.25 -10.91 1.43
N ASN A 9 -1.09 -12.08 2.04
CA ASN A 9 0.17 -12.81 2.04
C ASN A 9 0.14 -13.81 0.86
N HIS A 10 0.93 -13.56 -0.17
CA HIS A 10 1.00 -14.42 -1.37
C HIS A 10 2.14 -15.44 -1.28
N GLY A 11 2.34 -16.04 -0.10
CA GLY A 11 3.27 -17.16 0.11
C GLY A 11 4.76 -16.84 0.04
N ALA A 12 5.14 -15.63 -0.38
CA ALA A 12 6.53 -15.15 -0.44
C ALA A 12 6.69 -13.67 0.02
N ASP A 13 5.69 -12.82 -0.24
CA ASP A 13 5.69 -11.40 0.14
C ASP A 13 4.33 -10.96 0.67
N ASP A 14 4.35 -10.01 1.61
CA ASP A 14 3.17 -9.29 2.08
C ASP A 14 2.85 -8.16 1.12
N LEU A 15 1.62 -8.13 0.59
CA LEU A 15 1.15 -7.12 -0.37
C LEU A 15 -0.01 -6.32 0.21
N ILE A 16 -0.01 -5.01 -0.04
CA ILE A 16 -1.13 -4.11 0.25
C ILE A 16 -1.86 -3.83 -1.07
N GLU A 17 -3.16 -4.08 -1.08
CA GLU A 17 -4.04 -3.57 -2.12
C GLU A 17 -4.58 -2.19 -1.72
N ILE A 18 -4.33 -1.19 -2.57
CA ILE A 18 -4.78 0.19 -2.37
C ILE A 18 -5.77 0.54 -3.47
N GLY A 19 -6.98 0.95 -3.11
CA GLY A 19 -7.90 1.59 -4.04
C GLY A 19 -7.48 3.04 -4.29
N LEU A 20 -7.17 3.39 -5.53
CA LEU A 20 -6.69 4.73 -5.89
C LEU A 20 -7.82 5.76 -5.83
N LYS A 21 -7.54 6.93 -5.26
CA LYS A 21 -8.56 7.98 -5.12
C LYS A 21 -8.94 8.52 -6.51
N GLY A 22 -10.20 8.38 -6.88
CA GLY A 22 -10.73 8.89 -8.15
C GLY A 22 -10.56 7.94 -9.34
N SER A 23 -10.08 6.70 -9.10
CA SER A 23 -10.10 5.61 -10.08
C SER A 23 -10.82 4.39 -9.49
N SER A 24 -11.32 3.52 -10.36
CA SER A 24 -11.81 2.19 -9.99
C SER A 24 -10.66 1.17 -9.90
N GLU A 25 -9.44 1.58 -10.26
CA GLU A 25 -8.25 0.75 -10.25
C GLU A 25 -7.69 0.55 -8.83
N THR A 26 -7.07 -0.61 -8.64
CA THR A 26 -6.32 -0.94 -7.44
C THR A 26 -4.84 -1.11 -7.77
N ALA A 27 -4.00 -0.62 -6.86
CA ALA A 27 -2.56 -0.86 -6.91
C ALA A 27 -2.19 -1.92 -5.87
N LEU A 28 -1.32 -2.86 -6.26
CA LEU A 28 -0.72 -3.83 -5.34
C LEU A 28 0.71 -3.41 -5.07
N ILE A 29 1.02 -3.08 -3.82
CA ILE A 29 2.37 -2.68 -3.42
C ILE A 29 2.96 -3.62 -2.35
N PRO A 30 4.27 -3.87 -2.36
CA PRO A 30 4.94 -4.62 -1.29
C PRO A 30 4.86 -3.91 0.06
N PHE A 31 4.50 -4.65 1.10
CA PHE A 31 4.47 -4.16 2.49
C PHE A 31 5.86 -4.26 3.13
N THR A 32 6.83 -3.58 2.55
CA THR A 32 8.22 -3.56 3.04
C THR A 32 8.56 -2.20 3.62
N LYS A 33 9.57 -2.11 4.50
CA LYS A 33 10.03 -0.82 5.05
C LYS A 33 10.55 0.16 3.98
N LEU A 34 10.94 -0.35 2.81
CA LEU A 34 11.42 0.49 1.72
C LEU A 34 10.26 1.27 1.07
N ILE A 35 9.12 0.62 0.89
CA ILE A 35 7.95 1.19 0.20
C ILE A 35 6.93 1.77 1.19
N VAL A 36 6.86 1.19 2.39
CA VAL A 36 5.95 1.59 3.47
C VAL A 36 6.78 1.90 4.72
N PRO A 37 7.48 3.05 4.75
CA PRO A 37 8.39 3.39 5.84
C PRO A 37 7.70 3.72 7.16
N THR A 38 6.40 4.08 7.13
CA THR A 38 5.67 4.48 8.34
C THR A 38 4.23 3.97 8.33
N VAL A 39 3.85 3.34 9.44
CA VAL A 39 2.49 2.91 9.74
C VAL A 39 2.09 3.51 11.08
N ASP A 40 1.14 4.43 11.06
CA ASP A 40 0.55 5.03 12.24
C ASP A 40 -0.80 4.37 12.51
N LEU A 41 -0.80 3.37 13.41
CA LEU A 41 -2.00 2.64 13.79
C LEU A 41 -2.95 3.48 14.63
N ALA A 42 -2.44 4.46 15.39
CA ALA A 42 -3.28 5.31 16.24
C ALA A 42 -4.08 6.31 15.38
N ALA A 43 -3.44 6.86 14.35
CA ALA A 43 -4.09 7.74 13.39
C ALA A 43 -4.80 7.01 12.24
N GLY A 44 -4.61 5.69 12.10
CA GLY A 44 -5.13 4.90 10.99
C GLY A 44 -4.55 5.32 9.64
N ARG A 45 -3.25 5.65 9.60
CA ARG A 45 -2.56 6.20 8.42
C ARG A 45 -1.33 5.40 8.04
N ILE A 46 -1.06 5.36 6.74
CA ILE A 46 0.13 4.72 6.18
C ILE A 46 0.79 5.71 5.23
N VAL A 47 2.11 5.87 5.37
CA VAL A 47 2.95 6.61 4.43
C VAL A 47 3.51 5.61 3.43
N VAL A 48 3.26 5.87 2.15
CA VAL A 48 3.73 5.05 1.04
C VAL A 48 4.70 5.91 0.22
N ASP A 49 5.91 5.41 0.03
CA ASP A 49 6.98 6.02 -0.76
C ASP A 49 7.46 5.03 -1.83
N PRO A 50 6.70 4.88 -2.93
CA PRO A 50 7.02 3.90 -3.95
C PRO A 50 7.98 4.48 -5.00
N PRO A 51 8.79 3.63 -5.66
CA PRO A 51 9.59 4.07 -6.80
C PRO A 51 8.71 4.62 -7.93
N GLU A 52 9.29 5.51 -8.74
CA GLU A 52 8.61 6.10 -9.90
C GLU A 52 8.05 5.01 -10.83
N GLY A 53 6.79 5.18 -11.24
CA GLY A 53 6.09 4.26 -12.15
C GLY A 53 5.38 3.07 -11.48
N LEU A 54 5.41 2.95 -10.15
CA LEU A 54 4.72 1.88 -9.42
C LEU A 54 3.24 2.18 -9.10
N LEU A 55 2.83 3.46 -9.11
CA LEU A 55 1.46 3.91 -8.78
C LEU A 55 0.84 4.74 -9.91
#